data_AF-W1YD61-F1
#
_entry.id   AF-W1YD61-F1
#
_cell.length_a   1.000
_cell.length_b   1.000
_cell.length_c   1.000
_cell.angle_alpha   90.00
_cell.angle_beta   90.00
_cell.angle_gamma   90.00
#
_symmetry.space_group_name_H-M   'P 1'
#
loop_
_entity.id
_entity.type
_entity.pdbx_description
1 polymer ?
#
loop_
_entity_poly.entity_id
_entity_poly.type
_entity_poly.pdbx_seq_one_letter_code
_entity_poly.pdbx_strand_id
1 'polypeptide(L)'
;SQDEFPKADSTTEALGALRPAFDKAGTVTAGNASGINDGAAALVIMEESAALAAGLTPLARIKSYASGGVPPALMGMGPVPRLKK
;
A
#
# COMPACT_ATOMS: atom_id res chain seq x y z
N SER A 1 18.33 -6.70 3.36
CA SER A 1 17.08 -6.88 4.14
C SER A 1 16.13 -7.67 3.28
N GLN A 2 15.35 -8.57 3.87
CA GLN A 2 14.36 -9.39 3.16
C GLN A 2 13.01 -9.16 3.83
N ASP A 3 11.97 -8.95 3.03
CA ASP A 3 10.60 -8.87 3.56
C ASP A 3 10.19 -10.24 4.12
N GLU A 4 9.76 -10.28 5.37
CA GLU A 4 9.44 -11.53 6.09
C GLU A 4 7.98 -11.97 5.95
N PHE A 5 7.10 -11.04 5.56
CA PHE A 5 5.66 -11.27 5.52
C PHE A 5 5.19 -12.20 4.38
N PRO A 6 5.76 -12.14 3.15
CA PRO A 6 5.35 -13.02 2.06
C PRO A 6 5.42 -14.51 2.41
N LYS A 7 4.33 -15.23 2.12
CA LYS A 7 4.22 -16.69 2.31
C LYS A 7 4.32 -17.39 0.96
N ALA A 8 5.55 -17.77 0.59
CA ALA A 8 5.87 -18.32 -0.73
C ALA A 8 5.19 -19.67 -1.04
N ASP A 9 4.74 -20.38 -0.01
CA ASP A 9 4.08 -21.68 -0.05
C ASP A 9 2.54 -21.59 -0.02
N SER A 10 1.97 -20.40 -0.19
CA SER A 10 0.52 -20.19 -0.21
C SER A 10 -0.17 -20.99 -1.31
N THR A 11 -1.27 -21.67 -0.97
CA THR A 11 -2.12 -22.39 -1.93
C THR A 11 -3.57 -21.92 -1.87
N THR A 12 -4.32 -22.12 -2.97
CA THR A 12 -5.74 -21.81 -3.06
C THR A 12 -6.57 -22.58 -2.04
N GLU A 13 -6.22 -23.84 -1.79
CA GLU A 13 -6.92 -24.72 -0.86
C GLU A 13 -6.72 -24.23 0.58
N ALA A 14 -5.49 -23.87 0.95
CA ALA A 14 -5.16 -23.35 2.27
C ALA A 14 -5.86 -22.01 2.52
N LEU A 15 -5.86 -21.11 1.54
CA LEU A 15 -6.55 -19.82 1.63
C LEU A 15 -8.07 -19.98 1.77
N GLY A 16 -8.66 -20.92 1.04
CA GLY A 16 -10.10 -21.22 1.11
C GLY A 16 -10.55 -21.84 2.43
N ALA A 17 -9.64 -22.47 3.18
CA ALA A 17 -9.92 -23.06 4.48
C ALA A 17 -9.83 -22.06 5.66
N LEU A 18 -9.39 -20.82 5.42
CA LEU A 18 -9.22 -19.81 6.48
C LEU A 18 -10.56 -19.32 7.03
N ARG A 19 -10.63 -19.17 8.35
CA ARG A 19 -11.81 -18.60 9.02
C ARG A 19 -11.91 -17.09 8.79
N PRO A 20 -13.13 -16.53 8.69
CA PRO A 20 -13.34 -15.08 8.67
C PRO A 20 -12.75 -14.39 9.91
N ALA A 21 -12.13 -13.23 9.71
CA ALA A 21 -11.37 -12.52 10.75
C ALA A 21 -12.17 -11.46 11.51
N PHE A 22 -13.23 -10.89 10.91
CA PHE A 22 -13.94 -9.72 11.45
C PHE A 22 -15.44 -9.97 11.68
N ASP A 23 -16.09 -10.70 10.79
CA ASP A 23 -17.51 -11.09 10.87
C ASP A 23 -17.59 -12.60 10.68
N LYS A 24 -18.40 -13.29 11.49
CA LYS A 24 -18.60 -14.75 11.40
C LYS A 24 -19.14 -15.19 10.05
N ALA A 25 -19.93 -14.35 9.38
CA ALA A 25 -20.45 -14.59 8.03
C ALA A 25 -19.67 -13.82 6.95
N GLY A 26 -18.56 -13.18 7.31
CA GLY A 26 -17.76 -12.34 6.42
C GLY A 26 -16.85 -13.12 5.48
N THR A 27 -16.27 -12.40 4.52
CA THR A 27 -15.36 -12.96 3.50
C THR A 27 -13.89 -12.61 3.72
N VAL A 28 -13.60 -11.67 4.64
CA VAL A 28 -12.24 -11.20 4.91
C VAL A 28 -11.56 -12.16 5.89
N THR A 29 -10.38 -12.65 5.52
CA THR A 29 -9.58 -13.61 6.29
C THR A 29 -8.14 -13.07 6.44
N ALA A 30 -7.34 -13.70 7.30
CA ALA A 30 -5.93 -13.34 7.45
C ALA A 30 -5.10 -13.54 6.16
N GLY A 31 -5.58 -14.36 5.22
CA GLY A 31 -4.89 -14.63 3.96
C GLY A 31 -5.21 -13.66 2.83
N ASN A 32 -6.29 -12.87 2.96
CA ASN A 32 -6.70 -11.88 1.94
C ASN A 32 -6.67 -10.44 2.45
N ALA A 33 -6.16 -10.22 3.65
CA ALA A 33 -5.88 -8.91 4.23
C ALA A 33 -4.37 -8.71 4.44
N SER A 34 -3.93 -7.46 4.50
CA SER A 34 -2.55 -7.15 4.89
C SER A 34 -2.30 -7.49 6.36
N GLY A 35 -1.04 -7.77 6.70
CA GLY A 35 -0.61 -8.05 8.06
C GLY A 35 -0.50 -6.82 8.96
N ILE A 36 -0.08 -7.09 10.19
CA ILE A 36 0.48 -6.09 11.11
C ILE A 36 2.00 -6.19 10.92
N ASN A 37 2.64 -5.07 10.61
CA ASN A 37 4.04 -5.04 10.20
C ASN A 37 4.77 -3.86 10.86
N ASP A 38 6.05 -4.06 11.15
CA ASP A 38 6.95 -3.04 11.68
C ASP A 38 8.00 -2.67 10.62
N GLY A 39 8.23 -1.36 10.41
CA GLY A 39 9.20 -0.89 9.40
C GLY A 39 9.32 0.63 9.31
N ALA A 40 10.36 1.07 8.58
CA ALA A 40 10.61 2.49 8.29
C ALA A 40 11.01 2.69 6.83
N ALA A 41 10.62 3.83 6.25
CA ALA A 41 11.02 4.25 4.92
C ALA A 41 11.26 5.77 4.91
N ALA A 42 12.21 6.24 4.13
CA ALA A 42 12.54 7.66 3.98
C ALA A 42 12.84 8.01 2.52
N LEU A 43 12.47 9.23 2.12
CA LEU A 43 12.81 9.81 0.83
C LEU A 43 13.37 11.22 1.04
N VAL A 44 14.36 11.59 0.24
CA VAL A 44 14.81 12.98 0.13
C VAL A 44 14.07 13.61 -1.06
N ILE A 45 13.29 14.66 -0.80
CA ILE A 45 12.57 15.40 -1.83
C ILE A 45 13.29 16.72 -2.07
N MET A 46 13.59 17.01 -3.33
CA MET A 46 14.33 18.19 -3.74
C MET A 46 13.67 18.84 -4.95
N GLU A 47 13.90 20.13 -5.10
CA GLU A 47 13.73 20.78 -6.39
C GLU A 47 14.79 20.26 -7.38
N GLU A 48 14.40 20.09 -8.64
CA GLU A 48 15.24 19.40 -9.63
C GLU A 48 16.55 20.15 -9.89
N SER A 49 16.50 21.48 -10.00
CA SER A 49 17.71 22.28 -10.24
C SER A 49 18.69 22.19 -9.07
N ALA A 50 18.20 22.19 -7.82
CA ALA A 50 19.03 22.02 -6.63
C ALA A 50 19.69 20.62 -6.57
N ALA A 51 18.96 19.57 -6.93
CA ALA A 51 19.52 18.21 -6.99
C ALA A 51 20.63 18.11 -8.05
N LEU A 52 20.40 18.67 -9.24
CA LEU A 52 21.40 18.67 -10.32
C LEU A 52 22.62 19.54 -9.98
N ALA A 53 22.43 20.71 -9.36
CA ALA A 53 23.52 21.57 -8.89
C ALA A 53 24.38 20.91 -7.81
N ALA A 54 23.77 20.05 -6.99
CA ALA A 54 24.46 19.20 -6.01
C ALA A 54 25.11 17.95 -6.63
N GLY A 55 25.02 17.75 -7.96
CA GLY A 55 25.56 16.58 -8.66
C GLY A 55 24.83 15.27 -8.38
N LEU A 56 23.58 15.34 -7.89
CA LEU A 56 22.76 14.17 -7.59
C LEU A 56 21.98 13.73 -8.84
N THR A 57 21.76 12.42 -8.97
CA THR A 57 20.90 11.84 -10.01
C THR A 57 19.50 11.57 -9.44
N PRO A 58 18.46 12.33 -9.82
CA PRO A 58 17.10 12.08 -9.35
C PRO A 58 16.57 10.71 -9.78
N LEU A 59 15.91 9.98 -8.89
CA LEU A 59 15.32 8.67 -9.19
C LEU A 59 13.99 8.76 -9.95
N ALA A 60 13.21 9.81 -9.68
CA ALA A 60 11.90 10.06 -10.26
C ALA A 60 11.49 11.53 -10.09
N ARG A 61 10.43 11.94 -10.80
CA ARG A 61 9.77 13.25 -10.64
C ARG A 61 8.34 13.06 -10.16
N ILE A 62 7.93 13.80 -9.12
CA ILE A 62 6.53 13.86 -8.68
C ILE A 62 5.76 14.74 -9.67
N LYS A 63 4.93 14.15 -10.53
CA LYS A 63 4.16 14.89 -11.56
C LYS A 63 2.88 15.50 -11.02
N SER A 64 2.18 14.79 -10.14
CA SER A 64 0.93 15.22 -9.52
C SER A 64 0.69 14.45 -8.23
N TYR A 65 -0.22 14.97 -7.41
CA TYR A 65 -0.75 14.30 -6.22
C TYR A 65 -2.19 14.78 -5.99
N ALA A 66 -3.02 13.94 -5.39
CA ALA A 66 -4.40 14.30 -5.08
C ALA A 66 -4.87 13.66 -3.77
N SER A 67 -5.60 14.43 -2.95
CA SER A 67 -6.19 13.96 -1.69
C SER A 67 -7.71 14.01 -1.74
N GLY A 68 -8.36 13.14 -0.96
CA GLY A 68 -9.80 12.97 -1.02
C GLY A 68 -10.49 12.21 0.10
N GLY A 69 -11.81 12.38 0.15
CA GLY A 69 -12.68 11.69 1.09
C GLY A 69 -13.77 10.88 0.40
N VAL A 70 -14.19 9.84 1.10
CA VAL A 70 -15.37 8.99 0.89
C VAL A 70 -16.03 8.77 2.26
N PRO A 71 -17.28 8.30 2.33
CA PRO A 71 -17.87 7.91 3.61
C PRO A 71 -16.97 6.92 4.37
N PRO A 72 -16.82 7.05 5.70
CA PRO A 72 -15.93 6.17 6.48
C PRO A 72 -16.22 4.68 6.33
N ALA A 73 -17.50 4.31 6.17
CA ALA A 73 -17.92 2.92 5.94
C ALA A 73 -17.38 2.31 4.62
N LEU A 74 -16.90 3.14 3.68
CA LEU A 74 -16.38 2.73 2.37
C LEU A 74 -14.92 3.16 2.18
N MET A 75 -14.16 3.34 3.26
CA MET A 75 -12.81 3.93 3.22
C MET A 75 -11.85 3.28 2.20
N GLY A 76 -11.98 1.97 1.95
CA GLY A 76 -11.18 1.25 0.94
C GLY A 76 -11.37 1.74 -0.50
N MET A 77 -12.44 2.47 -0.79
CA MET A 77 -12.73 3.07 -2.10
C MET A 77 -12.15 4.47 -2.27
N GLY A 78 -11.44 5.01 -1.27
CA GLY A 78 -10.78 6.33 -1.31
C GLY A 78 -9.96 6.62 -2.59
N PRO A 79 -9.23 5.65 -3.16
CA PRO A 79 -8.46 5.88 -4.39
C PRO A 79 -9.31 6.17 -5.63
N VAL A 80 -10.48 5.55 -5.77
CA VAL A 80 -11.30 5.57 -7.00
C VAL A 80 -11.66 6.99 -7.48
N PRO A 81 -12.22 7.89 -6.66
CA PRO A 81 -12.59 9.23 -7.12
C PRO A 81 -11.39 10.15 -7.40
N ARG A 82 -10.17 9.78 -6.98
CA ARG A 82 -8.97 10.63 -7.10
C ARG A 82 -8.13 10.33 -8.33
N LEU A 83 -8.23 9.13 -8.89
CA LEU A 83 -7.55 8.77 -10.15
C LEU A 83 -8.08 9.53 -11.38
N LYS A 84 -9.21 10.24 -11.26
CA LYS A 84 -9.85 11.01 -12.35
C LYS A 84 -9.56 12.52 -12.30
N LYS A 85 -8.66 12.97 -11.42
CA LYS A 85 -8.28 14.39 -11.25
C LYS A 85 -6.82 14.57 -11.58
#